data_AF-A0A835K783-F1
#
_entry.id   AF-A0A835K783-F1
#
_cell.length_a   1.000
_cell.length_b   1.000
_cell.length_c   1.000
_cell.angle_alpha   90.00
_cell.angle_beta   90.00
_cell.angle_gamma   90.00
#
_symmetry.space_group_name_H-M   'P 1'
#
loop_
_entity.id
_entity.type
_entity.pdbx_description
1 polymer ?
#
loop_
_entity_poly.entity_id
_entity_poly.type
_entity_poly.pdbx_seq_one_letter_code
_entity_poly.pdbx_strand_id
1 'polypeptide(L)'
;MRAPRSVLRQQFLKKWIMGLQVFGSAKQNMSILERKKAIKLSADIALASTRDGRTCWSRALIASASKDDDSKVLVQHLLAPESERLKKASVGLFMENKRVRCKKILKRSCCIKRVRKGASKVVVAKSISKRIVRRRTQVLKSIVPGGEFMDDISLIEETLDYIVSLQAQVDGMRSLAKATEVVNGCAQYSNKDKDSSARKESKSTISVREHDYMRKLVDNPYLIHKENGKE
;
A
#
# COMPACT_ATOMS: atom_id res chain seq x y z
N MET A 1 -10.40 5.09 -22.95
CA MET A 1 -9.05 4.50 -23.08
C MET A 1 -8.51 4.17 -21.70
N ARG A 2 -7.86 3.02 -21.54
CA ARG A 2 -7.32 2.57 -20.25
C ARG A 2 -6.01 3.30 -19.95
N ALA A 3 -5.90 3.91 -18.78
CA ALA A 3 -4.69 4.66 -18.41
C ALA A 3 -3.45 3.74 -18.40
N PRO A 4 -2.29 4.21 -18.89
CA PRO A 4 -1.03 3.46 -18.80
C PRO A 4 -0.67 3.11 -17.35
N ARG A 5 0.00 1.98 -17.14
CA ARG A 5 0.42 1.51 -15.80
C ARG A 5 1.28 2.55 -15.07
N SER A 6 2.12 3.30 -15.78
CA SER A 6 2.95 4.39 -15.21
C SER A 6 2.08 5.51 -14.62
N VAL A 7 1.06 5.95 -15.35
CA VAL A 7 0.11 6.97 -14.91
C VAL A 7 -0.68 6.47 -13.69
N LEU A 8 -1.14 5.22 -13.71
CA LEU A 8 -1.84 4.62 -12.57
C LEU A 8 -0.97 4.57 -11.32
N ARG A 9 0.30 4.18 -11.47
CA ARG A 9 1.26 4.18 -10.36
C ARG A 9 1.48 5.58 -9.80
N GLN A 10 1.61 6.59 -10.65
CA GLN A 10 1.80 7.98 -10.22
C GLN A 10 0.56 8.49 -9.45
N GLN A 11 -0.64 8.23 -9.98
CA GLN A 11 -1.90 8.59 -9.33
C GLN A 11 -2.06 7.86 -7.99
N PHE A 12 -1.76 6.56 -7.96
CA PHE A 12 -1.75 5.76 -6.74
C PHE A 12 -0.83 6.38 -5.69
N LEU A 13 0.43 6.68 -6.05
CA LEU A 13 1.40 7.26 -5.13
C LEU A 13 0.96 8.63 -4.59
N LYS A 14 0.46 9.52 -5.47
CA LYS A 14 -0.06 10.82 -5.05
C LYS A 14 -1.16 10.65 -3.99
N LYS A 15 -2.17 9.84 -4.30
CA LYS A 15 -3.31 9.61 -3.39
C LYS A 15 -2.88 8.88 -2.11
N TRP A 16 -1.96 7.92 -2.20
CA TRP A 16 -1.50 7.16 -1.04
C TRP A 16 -0.68 8.01 -0.07
N ILE A 17 0.21 8.89 -0.57
CA ILE A 17 0.94 9.84 0.28
C ILE A 17 -0.04 10.76 1.03
N MET A 18 -1.04 11.29 0.34
CA MET A 18 -2.10 12.10 0.98
C MET A 18 -2.83 11.30 2.07
N GLY A 19 -3.18 10.05 1.78
CA GLY A 19 -3.85 9.17 2.76
C GLY A 19 -2.97 8.87 3.97
N LEU A 20 -1.67 8.67 3.79
CA LEU A 20 -0.73 8.43 4.89
C LEU A 20 -0.53 9.69 5.76
N GLN A 21 -0.53 10.88 5.16
CA GLN A 21 -0.42 12.14 5.90
C GLN A 21 -1.58 12.35 6.87
N VAL A 22 -2.82 12.02 6.47
CA VAL A 22 -4.00 12.13 7.34
C VAL A 22 -3.85 11.27 8.60
N PHE A 23 -3.32 10.06 8.49
CA PHE A 23 -3.03 9.20 9.65
C PHE A 23 -1.83 9.68 10.47
N GLY A 24 -0.80 10.23 9.81
CA GLY A 24 0.38 10.79 10.47
C GLY A 24 0.06 11.99 11.36
N SER A 25 -0.92 12.81 10.98
CA SER A 25 -1.39 13.94 11.78
C SER A 25 -2.34 13.57 12.90
N ALA A 26 -3.06 12.44 12.79
CA ALA A 26 -4.21 12.15 13.66
C ALA A 26 -3.83 11.51 15.01
N LYS A 27 -2.79 10.66 15.07
CA LYS A 27 -2.44 9.92 16.31
C LYS A 27 -0.94 9.60 16.38
N GLN A 28 -0.17 10.32 17.21
CA GLN A 28 1.23 9.97 17.50
C GLN A 28 1.38 8.63 18.26
N ASN A 29 0.34 8.19 18.97
CA ASN A 29 0.35 6.99 19.81
C ASN A 29 -0.47 5.83 19.23
N MET A 30 -0.19 5.44 17.98
CA MET A 30 -0.81 4.23 17.40
C MET A 30 0.00 2.97 17.71
N SER A 31 -0.70 1.93 18.17
CA SER A 31 -0.15 0.58 18.25
C SER A 31 0.32 0.10 16.87
N ILE A 32 1.21 -0.89 16.85
CA ILE A 32 1.72 -1.47 15.59
C ILE A 32 0.58 -2.04 14.74
N LEU A 33 -0.42 -2.65 15.38
CA LEU A 33 -1.58 -3.22 14.70
C LEU A 33 -2.44 -2.13 14.04
N GLU A 34 -2.69 -1.03 14.73
CA GLU A 34 -3.43 0.12 14.18
C GLU A 34 -2.67 0.76 13.03
N ARG A 35 -1.35 0.95 13.16
CA ARG A 35 -0.50 1.45 12.06
C ARG A 35 -0.60 0.56 10.84
N LYS A 36 -0.55 -0.77 11.01
CA LYS A 36 -0.70 -1.73 9.90
C LYS A 36 -2.07 -1.63 9.25
N LYS A 37 -3.15 -1.52 10.04
CA LYS A 37 -4.51 -1.34 9.53
C LYS A 37 -4.65 -0.03 8.76
N ALA A 38 -4.15 1.08 9.32
CA ALA A 38 -4.16 2.39 8.69
C ALA A 38 -3.41 2.41 7.35
N ILE A 39 -2.21 1.82 7.29
CA ILE A 39 -1.43 1.69 6.04
C ILE A 39 -2.22 0.90 4.98
N LYS A 40 -2.83 -0.23 5.37
CA LYS A 40 -3.64 -1.04 4.47
C LYS A 40 -4.86 -0.26 3.96
N LEU A 41 -5.63 0.33 4.85
CA LEU A 41 -6.82 1.12 4.50
C LEU A 41 -6.47 2.30 3.59
N SER A 42 -5.39 3.03 3.90
CA SER A 42 -4.87 4.10 3.06
C SER A 42 -4.55 3.61 1.64
N ALA A 43 -3.90 2.46 1.52
CA ALA A 43 -3.56 1.87 0.24
C ALA A 43 -4.81 1.41 -0.54
N ASP A 44 -5.76 0.77 0.13
CA ASP A 44 -7.01 0.28 -0.49
C ASP A 44 -7.87 1.45 -1.00
N ILE A 45 -7.99 2.54 -0.22
CA ILE A 45 -8.72 3.75 -0.65
C ILE A 45 -7.97 4.45 -1.78
N ALA A 46 -6.65 4.64 -1.67
CA ALA A 46 -5.86 5.26 -2.73
C ALA A 46 -5.96 4.49 -4.05
N LEU A 47 -5.89 3.16 -3.99
CA LEU A 47 -6.07 2.26 -5.13
C LEU A 47 -7.44 2.46 -5.78
N ALA A 48 -8.52 2.39 -4.99
CA ALA A 48 -9.87 2.58 -5.50
C ALA A 48 -10.06 3.96 -6.13
N SER A 49 -9.51 5.00 -5.50
CA SER A 49 -9.57 6.36 -6.00
C SER A 49 -8.80 6.57 -7.31
N THR A 50 -7.84 5.72 -7.70
CA THR A 50 -7.19 5.84 -9.02
C THR A 50 -8.14 5.58 -10.20
N ARG A 51 -9.28 4.95 -9.92
CA ARG A 51 -10.36 4.69 -10.88
C ARG A 51 -11.57 5.58 -10.67
N ASP A 52 -11.51 6.55 -9.76
CA ASP A 52 -12.60 7.47 -9.43
C ASP A 52 -13.94 6.75 -9.17
N GLY A 53 -13.92 5.55 -8.58
CA GLY A 53 -15.14 4.76 -8.34
C GLY A 53 -15.85 4.24 -9.61
N ARG A 54 -15.21 4.31 -10.79
CA ARG A 54 -15.83 3.91 -12.07
C ARG A 54 -15.98 2.39 -12.20
N THR A 55 -15.09 1.63 -11.58
CA THR A 55 -15.11 0.17 -11.62
C THR A 55 -15.89 -0.42 -10.45
N CYS A 56 -16.55 -1.56 -10.65
CA CYS A 56 -17.24 -2.28 -9.58
C CYS A 56 -16.31 -2.61 -8.41
N TRP A 57 -15.07 -3.05 -8.69
CA TRP A 57 -14.10 -3.37 -7.63
C TRP A 57 -13.68 -2.14 -6.82
N SER A 58 -13.54 -0.96 -7.45
CA SER A 58 -13.16 0.26 -6.73
C SER A 58 -14.28 0.74 -5.81
N ARG A 59 -15.55 0.67 -6.25
CA ARG A 59 -16.70 0.96 -5.39
C ARG A 59 -16.82 0.00 -4.22
N ALA A 60 -16.56 -1.29 -4.44
CA ALA A 60 -16.58 -2.28 -3.38
C ALA A 60 -15.53 -1.99 -2.29
N LEU A 61 -14.31 -1.59 -2.69
CA LEU A 61 -13.27 -1.17 -1.74
C LEU A 61 -13.69 0.07 -0.93
N ILE A 62 -14.20 1.11 -1.60
CA ILE A 62 -14.68 2.33 -0.93
C ILE A 62 -15.83 2.02 0.04
N ALA A 63 -16.79 1.20 -0.39
CA ALA A 63 -17.90 0.76 0.46
C ALA A 63 -17.42 -0.06 1.65
N SER A 64 -16.38 -0.88 1.49
CA SER A 64 -15.79 -1.64 2.59
C SER A 64 -15.10 -0.74 3.62
N ALA A 65 -14.42 0.32 3.17
CA ALA A 65 -13.74 1.28 4.04
C ALA A 65 -14.71 2.21 4.78
N SER A 66 -15.86 2.56 4.17
CA SER A 66 -16.87 3.44 4.78
C SER A 66 -17.62 2.82 5.98
N LYS A 67 -17.45 1.51 6.22
CA LYS A 67 -18.05 0.81 7.37
C LYS A 67 -17.42 1.17 8.71
N ASP A 68 -16.22 1.74 8.70
CA ASP A 68 -15.48 2.15 9.88
C ASP A 68 -15.56 3.68 10.02
N ASP A 69 -16.05 4.17 11.17
CA ASP A 69 -16.26 5.61 11.39
C ASP A 69 -14.96 6.42 11.28
N ASP A 70 -13.82 5.84 11.71
CA ASP A 70 -12.50 6.48 11.61
C ASP A 70 -12.03 6.61 10.14
N SER A 71 -12.54 5.75 9.27
CA SER A 71 -12.13 5.68 7.86
C SER A 71 -12.92 6.62 6.95
N LYS A 72 -14.06 7.14 7.40
CA LYS A 72 -14.92 8.05 6.62
C LYS A 72 -14.21 9.35 6.24
N VAL A 73 -13.41 9.90 7.15
CA VAL A 73 -12.65 11.15 6.92
C VAL A 73 -11.65 10.98 5.78
N LEU A 74 -10.95 9.85 5.72
CA LEU A 74 -10.00 9.54 4.66
C LEU A 74 -10.66 9.33 3.31
N VAL A 75 -11.78 8.59 3.32
CA VAL A 75 -12.61 8.39 2.12
C VAL A 75 -13.02 9.76 1.58
N GLN A 76 -13.55 10.65 2.41
CA GLN A 76 -13.95 11.99 1.99
C GLN A 76 -12.78 12.82 1.45
N HIS A 77 -11.61 12.80 2.10
CA HIS A 77 -10.43 13.56 1.64
C HIS A 77 -9.81 13.02 0.34
N LEU A 78 -9.83 11.70 0.11
CA LEU A 78 -9.22 11.06 -1.07
C LEU A 78 -10.16 10.93 -2.27
N LEU A 79 -11.48 10.99 -2.04
CA LEU A 79 -12.51 11.01 -3.08
C LEU A 79 -12.97 12.42 -3.44
N ALA A 80 -12.72 13.43 -2.59
CA ALA A 80 -13.02 14.81 -2.93
C ALA A 80 -12.32 15.18 -4.25
N PRO A 81 -13.06 15.59 -5.29
CA PRO A 81 -12.46 16.21 -6.46
C PRO A 81 -11.70 17.45 -5.99
N GLU A 82 -10.49 17.68 -6.49
CA GLU A 82 -9.69 18.89 -6.22
C GLU A 82 -10.45 20.21 -6.50
N SER A 83 -11.61 20.16 -7.16
CA SER A 83 -12.51 21.27 -7.47
C SER A 83 -13.66 21.53 -6.47
N GLU A 84 -13.94 20.65 -5.50
CA GLU A 84 -15.16 20.74 -4.67
C GLU A 84 -14.90 21.14 -3.21
N ARG A 85 -14.05 22.15 -2.96
CA ARG A 85 -14.07 22.85 -1.66
C ARG A 85 -15.25 23.83 -1.53
N LEU A 86 -16.08 23.98 -2.57
CA LEU A 86 -17.27 24.81 -2.55
C LEU A 86 -18.40 24.16 -3.35
N LYS A 87 -19.47 23.81 -2.63
CA LYS A 87 -20.86 23.54 -3.08
C LYS A 87 -21.28 22.07 -3.30
N LYS A 88 -22.18 21.68 -2.39
CA LYS A 88 -23.50 21.03 -2.60
C LYS A 88 -23.59 19.54 -2.96
N ALA A 89 -24.22 18.83 -2.02
CA ALA A 89 -25.47 18.09 -2.14
C ALA A 89 -25.95 17.57 -3.52
N SER A 90 -26.50 16.35 -3.43
CA SER A 90 -27.45 15.64 -4.29
C SER A 90 -26.93 14.98 -5.57
N VAL A 91 -26.72 13.66 -5.49
CA VAL A 91 -27.03 12.65 -6.53
C VAL A 91 -26.72 11.28 -5.88
N GLY A 92 -27.53 10.22 -5.94
CA GLY A 92 -28.78 9.96 -6.60
C GLY A 92 -29.03 8.43 -6.54
N LEU A 93 -30.25 8.06 -6.18
CA LEU A 93 -30.98 6.84 -6.59
C LEU A 93 -30.30 5.46 -6.35
N PHE A 94 -30.61 4.87 -5.19
CA PHE A 94 -30.73 3.41 -5.11
C PHE A 94 -32.06 3.01 -5.76
N MET A 95 -31.98 2.32 -6.90
CA MET A 95 -33.13 1.62 -7.47
C MET A 95 -33.40 0.36 -6.63
N GLU A 96 -34.37 0.43 -5.72
CA GLU A 96 -35.01 -0.76 -5.18
C GLU A 96 -35.74 -1.47 -6.32
N ASN A 97 -35.33 -2.70 -6.62
CA ASN A 97 -36.02 -3.50 -7.62
C ASN A 97 -37.46 -3.80 -7.16
N LYS A 98 -38.41 -3.15 -7.84
CA LYS A 98 -39.84 -3.39 -7.76
C LYS A 98 -40.13 -4.90 -7.78
N ARG A 99 -40.95 -5.34 -6.82
CA ARG A 99 -41.55 -6.68 -6.76
C ARG A 99 -42.24 -6.99 -8.09
N VAL A 100 -41.65 -7.87 -8.89
CA VAL A 100 -42.34 -8.47 -10.02
C VAL A 100 -43.25 -9.58 -9.49
N ARG A 101 -44.55 -9.27 -9.45
CA ARG A 101 -45.63 -10.20 -9.19
C ARG A 101 -45.81 -11.12 -10.41
N CYS A 102 -45.23 -12.31 -10.38
CA CYS A 102 -45.46 -13.30 -11.43
C CYS A 102 -46.84 -13.96 -11.26
N LYS A 103 -47.71 -13.79 -12.25
CA LYS A 103 -49.00 -14.49 -12.35
C LYS A 103 -48.76 -15.97 -12.68
N LYS A 104 -49.50 -16.84 -11.99
CA LYS A 104 -49.51 -18.30 -12.13
C LYS A 104 -49.93 -18.71 -13.54
N ILE A 105 -49.00 -19.25 -14.33
CA ILE A 105 -49.32 -19.95 -15.58
C ILE A 105 -49.24 -21.44 -15.28
N LEU A 106 -50.40 -22.07 -15.05
CA LEU A 106 -50.53 -23.51 -15.13
C LEU A 106 -50.48 -23.89 -16.61
N LYS A 107 -49.36 -24.45 -17.07
CA LYS A 107 -49.31 -25.18 -18.34
C LYS A 107 -48.95 -26.63 -18.10
N ARG A 108 -50.02 -27.43 -18.10
CA ARG A 108 -50.24 -28.81 -18.55
C ARG A 108 -48.99 -29.62 -18.92
N SER A 109 -48.94 -30.80 -18.31
CA SER A 109 -48.02 -31.90 -18.56
C SER A 109 -47.94 -32.33 -20.04
N CYS A 110 -46.73 -32.62 -20.50
CA CYS A 110 -46.50 -33.59 -21.55
C CYS A 110 -45.21 -34.40 -21.30
N CYS A 111 -45.42 -35.71 -21.13
CA CYS A 111 -44.62 -36.81 -21.68
C CYS A 111 -43.19 -37.01 -21.18
N ILE A 112 -43.10 -37.79 -20.08
CA ILE A 112 -42.01 -38.74 -19.86
C ILE A 112 -42.02 -39.77 -21.00
N LYS A 113 -41.11 -39.66 -21.97
CA LYS A 113 -40.54 -40.76 -22.79
C LYS A 113 -39.19 -40.28 -23.36
N ARG A 114 -38.11 -41.04 -23.50
CA ARG A 114 -37.53 -42.27 -22.95
C ARG A 114 -36.11 -42.35 -23.59
N VAL A 115 -35.23 -43.15 -23.00
CA VAL A 115 -33.98 -43.71 -23.56
C VAL A 115 -32.73 -42.81 -23.54
N ARG A 116 -31.83 -43.16 -22.61
CA ARG A 116 -30.40 -42.86 -22.65
C ARG A 116 -29.80 -43.47 -23.92
N LYS A 117 -29.37 -42.63 -24.86
CA LYS A 117 -28.40 -43.02 -25.90
C LYS A 117 -27.07 -42.43 -25.48
N GLY A 118 -26.04 -43.27 -25.37
CA GLY A 118 -24.76 -42.97 -24.70
C GLY A 118 -24.30 -41.54 -24.91
N ALA A 119 -24.09 -40.81 -23.82
CA ALA A 119 -23.65 -39.42 -23.90
C ALA A 119 -22.38 -39.38 -24.75
N SER A 120 -22.44 -38.72 -25.91
CA SER A 120 -21.25 -38.51 -26.74
C SER A 120 -20.14 -37.96 -25.85
N LYS A 121 -18.91 -38.47 -25.99
CA LYS A 121 -17.74 -38.00 -25.23
C LYS A 121 -17.66 -36.47 -25.20
N VAL A 122 -18.13 -35.79 -26.26
CA VAL A 122 -18.25 -34.33 -26.38
C VAL A 122 -19.23 -33.72 -25.36
N VAL A 123 -20.39 -34.33 -25.13
CA VAL A 123 -21.40 -33.84 -24.16
C VAL A 123 -20.89 -33.99 -22.72
N VAL A 124 -20.20 -35.10 -22.43
CA VAL A 124 -19.55 -35.34 -21.13
C VAL A 124 -18.38 -34.37 -20.93
N ALA A 125 -17.52 -34.18 -21.92
CA ALA A 125 -16.44 -33.20 -21.85
C ALA A 125 -16.96 -31.76 -21.66
N LYS A 126 -18.06 -31.40 -22.33
CA LYS A 126 -18.72 -30.09 -22.18
C LYS A 126 -19.30 -29.88 -20.78
N SER A 127 -19.92 -30.91 -20.18
CA SER A 127 -20.47 -30.81 -18.83
C SER A 127 -19.36 -30.73 -17.77
N ILE A 128 -18.27 -31.48 -17.93
CA ILE A 128 -17.06 -31.39 -17.10
C ILE A 128 -16.46 -29.99 -17.20
N SER A 129 -16.24 -29.49 -18.43
CA SER A 129 -15.67 -28.16 -18.66
C SER A 129 -16.53 -27.06 -18.04
N LYS A 130 -17.87 -27.12 -18.19
CA LYS A 130 -18.80 -26.20 -17.52
C LYS A 130 -18.68 -26.25 -16.00
N ARG A 131 -18.53 -27.43 -15.40
CA ARG A 131 -18.35 -27.58 -13.96
C ARG A 131 -17.03 -26.96 -13.49
N ILE A 132 -15.95 -27.15 -14.23
CA ILE A 132 -14.64 -26.56 -13.93
C ILE A 132 -14.72 -25.03 -14.04
N VAL A 133 -15.29 -24.50 -15.13
CA VAL A 133 -15.46 -23.06 -15.34
C VAL A 133 -16.28 -22.45 -14.21
N ARG A 134 -17.43 -23.02 -13.85
CA ARG A 134 -18.25 -22.54 -12.72
C ARG A 134 -17.47 -22.46 -11.41
N ARG A 135 -16.66 -23.48 -11.09
CA ARG A 135 -15.84 -23.47 -9.88
C ARG A 135 -14.78 -22.37 -9.92
N ARG A 136 -14.07 -22.22 -11.05
CA ARG A 136 -13.05 -21.18 -11.22
C ARG A 136 -13.66 -19.77 -11.16
N THR A 137 -14.81 -19.57 -11.80
CA THR A 137 -15.57 -18.32 -11.73
C THR A 137 -15.95 -18.01 -10.28
N GLN A 138 -16.44 -19.00 -9.51
CA GLN A 138 -16.79 -18.77 -8.11
C GLN A 138 -15.58 -18.35 -7.25
N VAL A 139 -14.42 -18.98 -7.48
CA VAL A 139 -13.17 -18.56 -6.82
C VAL A 139 -12.80 -17.14 -7.23
N LEU A 140 -12.88 -16.81 -8.52
CA LEU A 140 -12.57 -15.47 -9.00
C LEU A 140 -13.50 -14.40 -8.39
N LYS A 141 -14.80 -14.68 -8.28
CA LYS A 141 -15.78 -13.81 -7.60
C LYS A 141 -15.42 -13.53 -6.15
N SER A 142 -14.77 -14.47 -5.46
CA SER A 142 -14.34 -14.28 -4.06
C SER A 142 -13.05 -13.48 -3.90
N ILE A 143 -12.24 -13.36 -4.96
CA ILE A 143 -10.93 -12.69 -4.92
C ILE A 143 -11.07 -11.23 -5.39
N VAL A 144 -11.90 -10.99 -6.39
CA VAL A 144 -12.15 -9.63 -6.90
C VAL A 144 -13.10 -8.92 -5.95
N PRO A 145 -12.76 -7.72 -5.44
CA PRO A 145 -13.66 -6.96 -4.57
C PRO A 145 -15.03 -6.75 -5.25
N GLY A 146 -16.12 -7.16 -4.59
CA GLY A 146 -17.47 -7.07 -5.12
C GLY A 146 -17.79 -8.05 -6.26
N GLY A 147 -16.90 -9.00 -6.55
CA GLY A 147 -17.04 -9.98 -7.62
C GLY A 147 -18.25 -10.90 -7.43
N GLU A 148 -18.70 -11.11 -6.19
CA GLU A 148 -19.89 -11.88 -5.85
C GLU A 148 -21.18 -11.32 -6.47
N PHE A 149 -21.21 -10.02 -6.80
CA PHE A 149 -22.35 -9.33 -7.40
C PHE A 149 -22.21 -9.12 -8.92
N MET A 150 -21.14 -9.60 -9.54
CA MET A 150 -20.88 -9.40 -10.98
C MET A 150 -21.38 -10.58 -11.82
N ASP A 151 -21.79 -10.32 -13.07
CA ASP A 151 -21.93 -11.35 -14.09
C ASP A 151 -20.55 -11.80 -14.61
N ASP A 152 -20.51 -12.93 -15.32
CA ASP A 152 -19.26 -13.57 -15.72
C ASP A 152 -18.43 -12.73 -16.70
N ILE A 153 -19.05 -11.88 -17.53
CA ILE A 153 -18.34 -11.02 -18.50
C ILE A 153 -17.75 -9.82 -17.77
N SER A 154 -18.57 -9.10 -17.01
CA SER A 154 -18.11 -7.96 -16.21
C SER A 154 -17.02 -8.37 -15.22
N LEU A 155 -17.11 -9.58 -14.64
CA LEU A 155 -16.08 -10.11 -13.74
C LEU A 155 -14.71 -10.20 -14.42
N ILE A 156 -14.65 -10.65 -15.68
CA ILE A 156 -13.38 -10.75 -16.42
C ILE A 156 -12.80 -9.37 -16.71
N GLU A 157 -13.64 -8.43 -17.18
CA GLU A 157 -13.22 -7.06 -17.47
C GLU A 157 -12.68 -6.34 -16.22
N GLU A 158 -13.42 -6.44 -15.12
CA GLU A 158 -13.05 -5.89 -13.82
C GLU A 158 -11.80 -6.57 -13.24
N THR A 159 -11.65 -7.89 -13.41
CA THR A 159 -10.44 -8.62 -12.99
C THR A 159 -9.22 -8.11 -13.73
N LEU A 160 -9.32 -7.96 -15.06
CA LEU A 160 -8.23 -7.42 -15.85
C LEU A 160 -7.85 -6.03 -15.34
N ASP A 161 -8.85 -5.18 -15.05
CA ASP A 161 -8.62 -3.87 -14.46
C ASP A 161 -7.94 -3.89 -13.10
N TYR A 162 -8.41 -4.76 -12.23
CA TYR A 162 -7.88 -4.91 -10.88
C TYR A 162 -6.43 -5.42 -10.89
N ILE A 163 -6.07 -6.37 -11.77
CA ILE A 163 -4.68 -6.86 -11.89
C ILE A 163 -3.71 -5.72 -12.22
N VAL A 164 -4.04 -4.87 -13.21
CA VAL A 164 -3.17 -3.75 -13.59
C VAL A 164 -3.06 -2.73 -12.45
N SER A 165 -4.15 -2.52 -11.72
CA SER A 165 -4.18 -1.61 -10.57
C SER A 165 -3.33 -2.15 -9.41
N LEU A 166 -3.43 -3.44 -9.09
CA LEU A 166 -2.60 -4.13 -8.10
C LEU A 166 -1.11 -4.07 -8.47
N GLN A 167 -0.77 -4.28 -9.73
CA GLN A 167 0.60 -4.14 -10.20
C GLN A 167 1.14 -2.72 -9.97
N ALA A 168 0.36 -1.69 -10.31
CA ALA A 168 0.72 -0.31 -10.07
C ALA A 168 0.90 0.02 -8.57
N GLN A 169 0.02 -0.52 -7.71
CA GLN A 169 0.15 -0.42 -6.25
C GLN A 169 1.46 -1.03 -5.75
N VAL A 170 1.73 -2.28 -6.09
CA VAL A 170 2.94 -3.00 -5.62
C VAL A 170 4.21 -2.31 -6.11
N ASP A 171 4.23 -1.86 -7.36
CA ASP A 171 5.37 -1.09 -7.90
C ASP A 171 5.57 0.23 -7.15
N GLY A 172 4.48 0.94 -6.84
CA GLY A 172 4.50 2.17 -6.08
C GLY A 172 5.09 1.96 -4.69
N MET A 173 4.52 1.02 -3.93
CA MET A 173 4.96 0.69 -2.57
C MET A 173 6.43 0.23 -2.53
N ARG A 174 6.84 -0.62 -3.47
CA ARG A 174 8.23 -1.09 -3.58
C ARG A 174 9.20 0.05 -3.88
N SER A 175 8.81 0.98 -4.74
CA SER A 175 9.67 2.12 -5.09
C SER A 175 9.87 3.07 -3.91
N LEU A 176 8.83 3.27 -3.10
CA LEU A 176 8.94 4.05 -1.87
C LEU A 176 9.85 3.35 -0.85
N ALA A 177 9.68 2.05 -0.64
CA ALA A 177 10.54 1.27 0.28
C ALA A 177 12.02 1.36 -0.11
N LYS A 178 12.34 1.18 -1.40
CA LYS A 178 13.70 1.35 -1.93
C LYS A 178 14.25 2.76 -1.71
N ALA A 179 13.43 3.79 -1.94
CA ALA A 179 13.85 5.17 -1.72
C ALA A 179 14.16 5.43 -0.24
N THR A 180 13.36 4.87 0.68
CA THR A 180 13.63 4.99 2.13
C THR A 180 14.89 4.25 2.57
N GLU A 181 15.20 3.10 1.98
CA GLU A 181 16.47 2.37 2.23
C GLU A 181 17.68 3.22 1.81
N VAL A 182 17.62 3.87 0.64
CA VAL A 182 18.69 4.74 0.14
C VAL A 182 18.89 5.95 1.05
N VAL A 183 17.81 6.62 1.48
CA VAL A 183 17.89 7.77 2.40
C VAL A 183 18.48 7.35 3.75
N ASN A 184 18.07 6.20 4.28
CA ASN A 184 18.60 5.68 5.54
C ASN A 184 20.07 5.23 5.42
N GLY A 185 20.48 4.70 4.26
CA GLY A 185 21.89 4.37 3.98
C GLY A 185 22.76 5.61 3.77
N CYS A 186 22.24 6.68 3.16
CA CYS A 186 22.94 7.94 2.97
C CYS A 186 23.16 8.70 4.30
N ALA A 187 22.21 8.58 5.24
CA ALA A 187 22.35 9.13 6.59
C ALA A 187 23.48 8.47 7.42
N GLN A 188 23.99 7.30 7.00
CA GLN A 188 25.14 6.65 7.64
C GLN A 188 26.50 7.20 7.16
N TYR A 189 26.54 7.89 6.01
CA TYR A 189 27.77 8.48 5.47
C TYR A 189 28.05 9.89 5.97
N SER A 190 27.04 10.65 6.42
CA SER A 190 27.27 12.02 6.94
C SER A 190 27.79 12.09 8.39
N ASN A 191 27.84 10.97 9.11
CA ASN A 191 28.34 10.93 10.49
C ASN A 191 29.82 10.52 10.61
N LYS A 192 30.50 10.12 9.52
CA LYS A 192 31.92 9.74 9.58
C LYS A 192 32.90 10.90 9.36
N ASP A 193 32.44 12.03 8.82
CA ASP A 193 33.32 13.16 8.51
C ASP A 193 33.53 14.14 9.66
N LYS A 194 32.81 13.97 10.79
CA LYS A 194 33.07 14.77 12.00
C LYS A 194 34.14 14.18 12.93
N ASP A 195 34.38 12.87 12.88
CA ASP A 195 35.38 12.21 13.74
C ASP A 195 36.79 12.15 13.12
N SER A 196 36.93 12.38 11.82
CA SER A 196 38.21 12.35 11.12
C SER A 196 38.98 13.68 11.15
N SER A 197 38.32 14.78 11.51
CA SER A 197 38.98 16.09 11.71
C SER A 197 39.60 16.23 13.11
N ALA A 198 38.94 15.72 14.16
CA ALA A 198 39.44 15.82 15.54
C ALA A 198 40.70 14.97 15.80
N ARG A 199 40.94 13.90 15.02
CA ARG A 199 42.08 12.99 15.25
C ARG A 199 43.39 13.44 14.60
N LYS A 200 43.37 14.49 13.78
CA LYS A 200 44.60 15.06 13.17
C LYS A 200 45.22 16.19 14.01
N GLU A 201 44.43 16.85 14.87
CA GLU A 201 44.92 17.91 15.74
C GLU A 201 45.56 17.39 17.04
N SER A 202 45.20 16.20 17.51
CA SER A 202 45.81 15.62 18.72
C SER A 202 47.19 15.00 18.49
N LYS A 203 47.58 14.72 17.25
CA LYS A 203 48.90 14.13 16.93
C LYS A 203 50.00 15.16 16.74
N SER A 204 49.68 16.39 16.32
CA SER A 204 50.68 17.45 16.18
C SER A 204 51.12 17.98 17.56
N THR A 205 50.21 18.10 18.52
CA THR A 205 50.51 18.71 19.83
C THR A 205 51.35 17.82 20.75
N ILE A 206 51.28 16.49 20.62
CA ILE A 206 52.10 15.55 21.42
C ILE A 206 53.56 15.58 20.96
N SER A 207 53.81 15.67 19.65
CA SER A 207 55.17 15.74 19.09
C SER A 207 55.91 17.03 19.46
N VAL A 208 55.20 18.16 19.63
CA VAL A 208 55.85 19.43 20.01
C VAL A 208 56.25 19.43 21.49
N ARG A 209 55.48 18.79 22.38
CA ARG A 209 55.79 18.73 23.82
C ARG A 209 56.95 17.80 24.17
N GLU A 210 57.12 16.68 23.47
CA GLU A 210 58.26 15.78 23.71
C GLU A 210 59.59 16.39 23.24
N HIS A 211 59.58 17.16 22.15
CA HIS A 211 60.79 17.80 21.63
C HIS A 211 61.27 18.96 22.53
N ASP A 212 60.38 19.60 23.27
CA ASP A 212 60.71 20.69 24.19
C ASP A 212 61.20 20.17 25.57
N TYR A 213 60.76 18.97 25.96
CA TYR A 213 61.25 18.28 27.17
C TYR A 213 62.67 17.73 26.97
N MET A 214 62.99 17.25 25.75
CA MET A 214 64.33 16.78 25.41
C MET A 214 65.34 17.91 25.18
N ARG A 215 64.90 19.11 24.76
CA ARG A 215 65.79 20.27 24.62
C ARG A 215 66.23 20.82 25.98
N LYS A 216 65.34 20.81 26.99
CA LYS A 216 65.64 21.27 28.36
C LYS A 216 66.59 20.37 29.14
N LEU A 217 66.79 19.12 28.71
CA LEU A 217 67.75 18.19 29.32
C LEU A 217 69.18 18.31 28.78
N VAL A 218 69.39 19.02 27.67
CA VAL A 218 70.72 19.25 27.09
C VAL A 218 71.39 20.49 27.68
N ASP A 219 70.62 21.47 28.14
CA ASP A 219 71.14 22.78 28.58
C ASP A 219 71.39 22.91 30.09
N ASN A 220 71.09 21.90 30.93
CA ASN A 220 71.36 21.98 32.38
C ASN A 220 71.55 20.62 33.07
N PRO A 221 72.80 20.12 33.21
CA PRO A 221 73.07 18.80 33.79
C PRO A 221 73.24 18.75 35.32
N TYR A 222 72.91 19.81 36.07
CA TYR A 222 73.01 19.78 37.54
C TYR A 222 71.79 20.38 38.24
N LEU A 223 70.78 19.54 38.49
CA LEU A 223 69.85 19.71 39.61
C LEU A 223 69.22 18.38 40.00
N ILE A 224 70.05 17.49 40.57
CA ILE A 224 69.58 16.48 41.52
C ILE A 224 70.00 16.96 42.90
N HIS A 225 69.04 17.41 43.72
CA HIS A 225 68.77 16.93 45.08
C HIS A 225 68.04 17.96 45.95
N LYS A 226 67.23 17.39 46.85
CA LYS A 226 66.60 17.94 48.07
C LYS A 226 65.25 18.63 47.79
N GLU A 227 64.17 18.40 48.52
CA GLU A 227 64.02 18.18 49.96
C GLU A 227 62.72 17.39 50.29
N ASN A 228 62.80 16.54 51.31
CA ASN A 228 61.94 16.46 52.51
C ASN A 228 60.42 16.57 52.29
N GLY A 229 59.59 15.56 52.57
CA GLY A 229 59.38 15.00 53.90
C GLY A 229 58.40 15.87 54.70
N LYS A 230 57.17 15.39 54.92
CA LYS A 230 56.38 15.43 56.18
C LYS A 230 54.90 15.10 55.93
N GLU A 231 54.44 14.15 56.75
CA GLU A 231 53.09 13.85 57.29
C GLU A 231 51.83 14.03 56.42
#